data_AF-A0A1G1CCL6-F1
#
_entry.id   AF-A0A1G1CCL6-F1
#
_cell.length_a   1.000
_cell.length_b   1.000
_cell.length_c   1.000
_cell.angle_alpha   90.00
_cell.angle_beta   90.00
_cell.angle_gamma   90.00
#
_symmetry.space_group_name_H-M   'P 1'
#
loop_
_entity.id
_entity.type
_entity.pdbx_description
1 polymer ?
#
loop_
_entity_poly.entity_id
_entity_poly.type
_entity_poly.pdbx_seq_one_letter_code
_entity_poly.pdbx_strand_id
1 'polypeptide(L)'
;MRPWWWGAIVLVTDQVSKWYIPVVVSNRGSVFGVGAGWAWDVISATVLCVLGWLLMRSHKAGERVGLSLILAGGLSNFIDRIFWGAVRDFIYWPVIRVYGNVADVWLGVGVILVTWSYCRKTAT
;
A
#
# COMPACT_ATOMS: atom_id res chain seq x y z
N MET A 1 10.76 -1.88 17.62
CA MET A 1 9.72 -2.87 17.22
C MET A 1 10.13 -3.52 15.91
N ARG A 2 9.83 -4.80 15.70
CA ARG A 2 10.18 -5.50 14.46
C ARG A 2 9.25 -5.02 13.32
N PRO A 3 9.74 -4.82 12.08
CA PRO A 3 8.97 -4.15 11.02
C PRO A 3 7.67 -4.86 10.62
N TRP A 4 7.59 -6.18 10.82
CA TRP A 4 6.44 -7.00 10.44
C TRP A 4 5.16 -6.70 11.22
N TRP A 5 5.24 -6.12 12.43
CA TRP A 5 4.04 -5.68 13.17
C TRP A 5 3.25 -4.61 12.42
N TRP A 6 3.96 -3.68 11.78
CA TRP A 6 3.32 -2.66 10.95
C TRP A 6 2.57 -3.28 9.78
N GLY A 7 3.18 -4.29 9.14
CA GLY A 7 2.52 -5.00 8.05
C GLY A 7 1.24 -5.71 8.48
N ALA A 8 1.26 -6.40 9.63
CA ALA A 8 0.09 -7.07 10.17
C ALA A 8 -1.05 -6.07 10.51
N ILE A 9 -0.71 -4.94 11.13
CA ILE A 9 -1.69 -3.89 11.46
C ILE A 9 -2.35 -3.36 10.19
N VAL A 10 -1.57 -3.04 9.15
CA VAL A 10 -2.11 -2.53 7.88
C VAL A 10 -3.06 -3.55 7.24
N LEU A 11 -2.61 -4.80 7.11
CA LEU A 11 -3.43 -5.86 6.49
C LEU A 11 -4.73 -6.09 7.25
N VAL A 12 -4.67 -6.21 8.58
CA VAL A 12 -5.86 -6.46 9.41
C VAL A 12 -6.80 -5.27 9.33
N THR A 13 -6.30 -4.05 9.55
CA THR A 13 -7.17 -2.86 9.56
C THR A 13 -7.85 -2.65 8.22
N ASP A 14 -7.15 -2.85 7.10
CA ASP A 14 -7.74 -2.68 5.78
C ASP A 14 -8.72 -3.80 5.41
N GLN A 15 -8.34 -5.07 5.57
CA GLN A 15 -9.21 -6.20 5.20
C GLN A 15 -10.47 -6.26 6.07
N VAL A 16 -10.36 -5.95 7.37
CA VAL A 16 -11.54 -5.78 8.25
C VAL A 16 -12.40 -4.62 7.77
N SER A 17 -11.82 -3.46 7.46
CA SER A 17 -12.59 -2.32 6.98
C SER A 17 -13.37 -2.64 5.70
N LYS A 18 -12.75 -3.36 4.75
CA LYS A 18 -13.38 -3.82 3.49
C LYS A 18 -14.54 -4.78 3.69
N TRP A 19 -14.58 -5.49 4.83
CA TRP A 19 -15.67 -6.39 5.17
C TRP A 19 -16.90 -5.65 5.69
N TYR A 20 -16.69 -4.61 6.50
CA TYR A 20 -17.78 -3.91 7.20
C TYR A 20 -18.26 -2.65 6.49
N ILE A 21 -17.41 -2.00 5.69
CA ILE A 21 -17.75 -0.73 5.04
C ILE A 21 -18.26 -1.02 3.62
N PRO A 22 -19.44 -0.49 3.26
CA PRO A 22 -19.97 -0.64 1.90
C PRO A 22 -19.01 -0.08 0.85
N VAL A 23 -18.82 -0.83 -0.22
CA VAL A 23 -17.98 -0.42 -1.35
C VAL A 23 -18.67 0.73 -2.09
N VAL A 24 -17.89 1.78 -2.39
CA VAL A 24 -18.34 2.90 -3.21
C VAL A 24 -17.87 2.73 -4.65
N VAL A 25 -16.62 2.30 -4.84
CA VAL A 25 -16.03 2.04 -6.17
C VAL A 25 -15.32 0.70 -6.18
N SER A 26 -15.54 -0.08 -7.25
CA SER A 26 -14.79 -1.30 -7.55
C SER A 26 -13.68 -0.96 -8.54
N ASN A 27 -12.46 -0.78 -8.06
CA ASN A 27 -11.34 -0.27 -8.83
C ASN A 27 -10.53 -1.42 -9.45
N ARG A 28 -10.66 -1.58 -10.78
CA ARG A 28 -9.92 -2.59 -11.55
C ARG A 28 -8.51 -2.16 -11.93
N GLY A 29 -8.14 -0.91 -11.62
CA GLY A 29 -6.81 -0.38 -11.83
C GLY A 29 -5.76 -1.11 -10.97
N SER A 30 -4.56 -1.33 -11.51
CA SER A 30 -3.48 -2.05 -10.83
C SER A 30 -2.52 -1.11 -10.12
N VAL A 31 -1.55 -0.52 -10.84
CA VAL A 31 -0.53 0.32 -10.22
C VAL A 31 -1.04 1.76 -10.16
N PHE A 32 -1.34 2.26 -8.96
CA PHE A 32 -1.94 3.59 -8.74
C PHE A 32 -3.21 3.85 -9.57
N GLY A 33 -4.03 2.81 -9.77
CA GLY A 33 -5.25 2.91 -10.59
C GLY A 33 -5.01 2.83 -12.10
N VAL A 34 -3.76 2.65 -12.56
CA VAL A 34 -3.41 2.53 -13.98
C VAL A 34 -3.37 1.06 -14.40
N GLY A 35 -4.01 0.78 -15.53
CA GLY A 35 -3.98 -0.52 -16.19
C GLY A 35 -4.78 -1.61 -15.46
N ALA A 36 -5.22 -2.63 -16.19
CA ALA A 36 -6.03 -3.72 -15.63
C ALA A 36 -5.71 -5.05 -16.32
N GLY A 37 -5.95 -6.15 -15.60
CA GLY A 37 -5.77 -7.51 -16.08
C GLY A 37 -4.40 -8.12 -15.73
N TRP A 38 -4.24 -9.40 -16.10
CA TRP A 38 -3.16 -10.27 -15.59
C TRP A 38 -1.74 -9.70 -15.76
N ALA A 39 -1.45 -9.00 -16.86
CA ALA A 39 -0.13 -8.41 -17.09
C ALA A 39 0.19 -7.34 -16.04
N TRP A 40 -0.82 -6.56 -15.65
CA TRP A 40 -0.69 -5.54 -14.61
C TRP A 40 -0.64 -6.13 -13.21
N ASP A 41 -1.25 -7.29 -12.98
CA ASP A 41 -1.13 -8.03 -11.72
C ASP A 41 0.29 -8.58 -11.54
N VAL A 42 0.92 -9.07 -12.62
CA VAL A 42 2.34 -9.49 -12.62
C VAL A 42 3.27 -8.31 -12.31
N ILE A 43 2.99 -7.13 -12.88
CA ILE A 43 3.75 -5.90 -12.58
C ILE A 43 3.60 -5.56 -11.09
N SER A 44 2.37 -5.57 -10.56
CA SER A 44 2.11 -5.32 -9.14
C SER A 44 2.85 -6.31 -8.23
N ALA A 45 2.79 -7.61 -8.53
CA ALA A 45 3.54 -8.62 -7.79
C ALA A 45 5.05 -8.37 -7.83
N THR A 46 5.58 -7.98 -8.99
CA THR A 46 6.99 -7.64 -9.16
C THR A 46 7.39 -6.44 -8.30
N VAL A 47 6.58 -5.38 -8.29
CA VAL A 47 6.80 -4.20 -7.42
C VAL A 47 6.80 -4.59 -5.94
N LEU A 48 5.87 -5.46 -5.51
CA LEU A 48 5.85 -5.96 -4.13
C LEU A 48 7.11 -6.76 -3.78
N CYS A 49 7.60 -7.61 -4.68
CA CYS A 49 8.86 -8.33 -4.50
C CYS A 49 10.06 -7.37 -4.35
N VAL A 50 10.14 -6.34 -5.19
CA VAL A 50 11.19 -5.31 -5.11
C VAL A 50 11.12 -4.54 -3.78
N LEU A 51 9.93 -4.15 -3.35
CA LEU A 51 9.73 -3.48 -2.05
C LEU A 51 10.13 -4.38 -0.88
N GLY A 52 9.80 -5.67 -0.93
CA GLY A 52 10.23 -6.66 0.06
C GLY A 52 11.75 -6.79 0.11
N TRP A 53 12.41 -6.86 -1.04
CA TRP A 53 13.87 -6.89 -1.13
C TRP A 53 14.51 -5.61 -0.57
N LEU A 54 13.98 -4.43 -0.91
CA LEU A 54 14.45 -3.15 -0.35
C LEU A 54 14.29 -3.10 1.17
N LEU A 55 13.17 -3.58 1.70
CA LEU A 55 12.92 -3.65 3.14
C LEU A 55 13.96 -4.53 3.86
N MET A 56 14.37 -5.64 3.25
CA MET A 56 15.43 -6.51 3.79
C MET A 56 16.81 -5.86 3.77
N ARG A 57 17.07 -4.98 2.79
CA ARG A 57 18.33 -4.23 2.65
C ARG A 57 18.38 -2.95 3.49
N SER A 58 17.24 -2.48 3.99
CA SER A 58 17.17 -1.22 4.70
C SER A 58 17.69 -1.32 6.14
N HIS A 59 18.62 -0.45 6.50
CA HIS A 59 19.21 -0.39 7.85
C HIS A 59 18.60 0.70 8.73
N LYS A 60 17.88 1.66 8.15
CA LYS A 60 17.32 2.80 8.89
C LYS A 60 15.94 2.47 9.44
N ALA A 61 15.70 2.79 10.72
CA ALA A 61 14.41 2.52 11.36
C ALA A 61 13.23 3.18 10.63
N GLY A 62 13.32 4.47 10.29
CA GLY A 62 12.22 5.19 9.61
C GLY A 62 11.92 4.65 8.21
N GLU A 63 12.97 4.32 7.45
CA GLU A 63 12.83 3.73 6.11
C GLU A 63 12.21 2.33 6.18
N ARG A 64 12.62 1.49 7.14
CA ARG A 64 12.02 0.16 7.35
C ARG A 64 10.54 0.25 7.71
N VAL A 65 10.15 1.19 8.57
CA VAL A 65 8.74 1.40 8.90
C VAL A 65 7.98 1.84 7.66
N GLY A 66 8.48 2.87 6.94
CA GLY A 66 7.83 3.36 5.72
C GLY A 66 7.68 2.28 4.65
N LEU A 67 8.76 1.53 4.34
CA LEU A 67 8.72 0.40 3.40
C LEU A 67 7.76 -0.71 3.84
N SER A 68 7.65 -0.99 5.15
CA SER A 68 6.69 -1.98 5.66
C SER A 68 5.25 -1.54 5.43
N LEU A 69 4.95 -0.24 5.60
CA LEU A 69 3.61 0.31 5.35
C LEU A 69 3.27 0.28 3.85
N ILE A 70 4.20 0.70 2.98
CA ILE A 70 4.01 0.66 1.52
C ILE A 70 3.78 -0.77 1.05
N LEU A 71 4.64 -1.70 1.48
CA LEU A 71 4.54 -3.11 1.12
C LEU A 71 3.21 -3.72 1.57
N ALA A 72 2.79 -3.46 2.81
CA ALA A 72 1.56 -4.01 3.34
C ALA A 72 0.29 -3.40 2.71
N GLY A 73 0.29 -2.10 2.44
CA GLY A 73 -0.82 -1.44 1.73
C GLY A 73 -0.96 -1.96 0.30
N GLY A 74 0.17 -2.04 -0.42
CA GLY A 74 0.19 -2.64 -1.76
C GLY A 74 -0.23 -4.10 -1.78
N LEU A 75 0.23 -4.89 -0.81
CA LEU A 75 -0.14 -6.31 -0.68
C LEU A 75 -1.63 -6.48 -0.38
N SER A 76 -2.21 -5.64 0.49
CA SER A 76 -3.65 -5.67 0.78
C SER A 76 -4.49 -5.45 -0.48
N ASN A 77 -4.16 -4.42 -1.27
CA ASN A 77 -4.84 -4.15 -2.54
C ASN A 77 -4.57 -5.25 -3.60
N PHE A 78 -3.41 -5.90 -3.56
CA PHE A 78 -3.12 -7.03 -4.45
C PHE A 78 -3.92 -8.28 -4.09
N ILE A 79 -4.09 -8.58 -2.80
CA ILE A 79 -4.99 -9.62 -2.30
C ILE A 79 -6.41 -9.37 -2.83
N ASP A 80 -6.89 -8.14 -2.76
CA ASP A 80 -8.21 -7.79 -3.28
C ASP A 80 -8.38 -8.18 -4.77
N ARG A 81 -7.37 -7.90 -5.59
CA ARG A 81 -7.41 -8.20 -7.03
C ARG A 81 -7.45 -9.69 -7.31
N ILE A 82 -6.70 -10.49 -6.54
CA ILE A 82 -6.69 -11.95 -6.71
C ILE A 82 -8.06 -12.55 -6.40
N PHE A 83 -8.72 -12.10 -5.32
CA PHE A 83 -9.95 -12.73 -4.84
C PHE A 83 -11.24 -12.12 -5.40
N TRP A 84 -11.25 -10.81 -5.69
CA TRP A 84 -12.44 -10.09 -6.16
C TRP A 84 -12.29 -9.47 -7.55
N GLY A 85 -11.11 -9.55 -8.17
CA GLY A 85 -10.84 -8.96 -9.49
C GLY A 85 -10.80 -7.43 -9.50
N ALA A 86 -10.88 -6.78 -8.33
CA ALA A 86 -10.85 -5.34 -8.16
C ALA A 86 -10.55 -4.97 -6.70
N VAL A 87 -10.00 -3.77 -6.49
CA VAL A 87 -9.82 -3.16 -5.17
C VAL A 87 -11.13 -2.54 -4.71
N ARG A 88 -11.47 -2.76 -3.44
CA ARG A 88 -12.71 -2.25 -2.82
C ARG A 88 -12.47 -0.88 -2.19
N ASP A 89 -12.85 0.18 -2.90
CA ASP A 89 -12.66 1.56 -2.46
C ASP A 89 -13.95 2.11 -1.83
N PHE A 90 -13.82 2.72 -0.65
CA PHE A 90 -14.94 3.18 0.18
C PHE A 90 -14.70 4.53 0.86
N ILE A 91 -13.48 5.06 0.83
CA ILE A 91 -13.14 6.39 1.31
C ILE A 91 -13.13 7.34 0.11
N TYR A 92 -13.85 8.44 0.20
CA TYR A 92 -13.84 9.51 -0.80
C TYR A 92 -13.08 10.73 -0.27
N TRP A 93 -12.04 11.16 -0.99
CA TRP A 93 -11.32 12.40 -0.71
C TRP A 93 -11.79 13.53 -1.63
N PRO A 94 -12.67 14.45 -1.15
CA PRO A 94 -13.30 15.45 -2.01
C PRO A 94 -12.32 16.49 -2.57
N VAL A 95 -11.25 16.80 -1.84
CA VAL A 95 -10.25 17.82 -2.23
C VAL A 95 -9.54 17.44 -3.53
N ILE A 96 -9.18 16.17 -3.68
CA ILE A 96 -8.44 15.64 -4.83
C ILE A 96 -9.30 14.74 -5.74
N ARG A 97 -10.58 14.55 -5.38
CA ARG A 97 -11.58 13.76 -6.12
C ARG A 97 -11.16 12.32 -6.41
N VAL A 98 -10.49 11.68 -5.45
CA VAL A 98 -10.10 10.26 -5.55
C VAL A 98 -10.84 9.40 -4.54
N TYR A 99 -11.04 8.14 -4.90
CA TYR A 99 -11.50 7.09 -3.99
C TYR A 99 -10.32 6.23 -3.57
N GLY A 100 -10.45 5.59 -2.41
CA GLY A 100 -9.49 4.60 -1.95
C GLY A 100 -9.98 3.91 -0.69
N ASN A 101 -9.06 3.30 0.03
CA ASN A 101 -9.32 2.51 1.21
C ASN A 101 -8.27 2.76 2.30
N VAL A 102 -8.31 1.97 3.37
CA VAL A 102 -7.38 2.11 4.51
C VAL A 102 -5.96 1.72 4.10
N ALA A 103 -5.78 0.75 3.20
CA ALA A 103 -4.45 0.43 2.65
C ALA A 103 -3.83 1.61 1.89
N ASP A 104 -4.61 2.41 1.16
CA ASP A 104 -4.08 3.60 0.46
C ASP A 104 -3.61 4.69 1.44
N VAL A 105 -4.29 4.83 2.58
CA VAL A 105 -3.85 5.73 3.66
C VAL A 105 -2.49 5.30 4.21
N TRP A 106 -2.35 4.02 4.55
CA TRP A 106 -1.09 3.48 5.06
C TRP A 106 0.04 3.57 4.04
N LEU A 107 -0.26 3.31 2.77
CA LEU A 107 0.68 3.47 1.67
C LEU A 107 1.17 4.92 1.58
N GLY A 108 0.26 5.89 1.60
CA GLY A 108 0.60 7.32 1.60
C GLY A 108 1.48 7.73 2.78
N VAL A 109 1.14 7.30 4.00
CA VAL A 109 1.98 7.52 5.20
C VAL A 109 3.37 6.88 5.03
N GLY A 110 3.43 5.67 4.48
CA GLY A 110 4.68 4.98 4.20
C GLY A 110 5.58 5.74 3.23
N VAL A 111 5.01 6.27 2.15
CA VAL A 111 5.74 7.12 1.18
C VAL A 111 6.31 8.37 1.86
N ILE A 112 5.51 9.07 2.68
CA ILE A 112 5.98 10.25 3.43
C ILE A 112 7.15 9.89 4.35
N LEU A 113 7.08 8.77 5.07
CA LEU A 113 8.13 8.34 5.99
C LEU A 113 9.43 7.97 5.27
N VAL A 114 9.34 7.24 4.14
CA VAL A 114 10.51 6.91 3.33
C VAL A 114 11.16 8.19 2.82
N THR A 115 10.38 9.08 2.19
CA THR A 115 10.89 10.36 1.66
C THR A 115 11.54 11.21 2.74
N TRP A 116 10.89 11.35 3.90
CA TRP A 116 11.46 12.07 5.05
C TRP A 116 12.78 11.47 5.53
N SER A 117 12.88 10.13 5.58
CA SER A 117 14.10 9.41 5.95
C SER A 117 15.26 9.63 4.98
N TYR A 118 14.96 9.89 3.70
CA TYR A 118 15.95 10.28 2.69
C TYR A 118 16.33 11.75 2.78
N CYS A 119 15.38 12.68 2.93
CA CYS A 119 15.66 14.11 3.04
C CYS A 119 16.51 14.48 4.27
N ARG A 120 16.36 13.75 5.39
CA ARG A 120 17.25 13.96 6.55
C ARG A 120 18.70 13.50 6.33
N LYS A 121 18.98 12.77 5.26
CA LYS A 121 20.32 12.25 4.93
C LYS A 121 21.20 13.28 4.21
N THR A 122 20.60 14.29 3.59
CA THR A 122 21.28 15.36 2.84
C THR A 122 21.55 16.62 3.66
N ALA A 123 21.10 16.66 4.92
CA ALA A 123 21.25 17.81 5.82
C ALA A 123 22.46 17.69 6.79
N THR A 124 23.38 16.76 6.55
CA THR A 124 24.61 16.52 7.30
C THR A 124 25.75 16.23 6.33
#